data_AF-A0A1I6PNT2-F1
#
_entry.id   AF-A0A1I6PNT2-F1
#
_cell.length_a   1.000
_cell.length_b   1.000
_cell.length_c   1.000
_cell.angle_alpha   90.00
_cell.angle_beta   90.00
_cell.angle_gamma   90.00
#
_symmetry.space_group_name_H-M   'P 1'
#
loop_
_entity.id
_entity.type
_entity.pdbx_description
1 polymer ?
#
loop_
_entity_poly.entity_id
_entity_poly.type
_entity_poly.pdbx_seq_one_letter_code
_entity_poly.pdbx_strand_id
1 'polypeptide(L)'
;MLSEYQYYEFLAVERPLSDDEQAEVRELSEVAFVDETSFVAFYEQGSFRGDPDVLVESYYDAHLHVTNWSTRRLMLRIPLSALDDSLAEEFEVAERVEVWSSEEHVVLDLLSEEEDPADPPVGHEDLLPELAVVREEIIGGDLRPLYLAWLAGYGAWERDEFAFDTDAEDEPEPVVPPGLTQLTPAQRRLAEFLRLDDDLLAVAAENSTPLQDALDPKALGAWVTDLPSADKDLLLLQVAQGQATEARVELLRRFNGDTAVGRRTVGQLLDQAAQRRS
;
A
#
# COMPACT_ATOMS: atom_id res chain seq x y z
N MET A 1 -25.47 22.20 -8.40
CA MET A 1 -24.48 21.22 -8.88
C MET A 1 -23.12 21.80 -8.55
N LEU A 2 -22.32 21.06 -7.78
CA LEU A 2 -20.89 21.33 -7.69
C LEU A 2 -20.31 21.17 -9.10
N SER A 3 -19.40 22.04 -9.50
CA SER A 3 -18.57 21.80 -10.70
C SER A 3 -17.71 20.57 -10.43
N GLU A 4 -17.60 19.67 -11.39
CA GLU A 4 -16.69 18.52 -11.29
C GLU A 4 -15.26 19.03 -11.10
N TYR A 5 -14.47 18.37 -10.27
CA TYR A 5 -13.03 18.62 -10.14
C TYR A 5 -12.31 17.28 -10.03
N GLN A 6 -11.32 17.08 -10.89
CA GLN A 6 -10.43 15.93 -10.87
C GLN A 6 -8.99 16.37 -11.06
N TYR A 7 -8.09 15.83 -10.26
CA TYR A 7 -6.66 16.06 -10.33
C TYR A 7 -5.95 14.74 -10.57
N TYR A 8 -5.06 14.72 -11.56
CA TYR A 8 -4.22 13.58 -11.93
C TYR A 8 -2.77 14.02 -11.85
N GLU A 9 -1.95 13.23 -11.17
CA GLU A 9 -0.51 13.42 -11.11
C GLU A 9 0.18 12.07 -11.31
N PHE A 10 1.26 12.05 -12.08
CA PHE A 10 2.13 10.89 -12.25
C PHE A 10 3.57 11.30 -11.97
N LEU A 11 4.32 10.41 -11.35
CA LEU A 11 5.70 10.65 -10.93
C LEU A 11 6.58 9.47 -11.36
N ALA A 12 7.66 9.78 -12.07
CA ALA A 12 8.75 8.85 -12.37
C ALA A 12 9.92 9.11 -11.41
N VAL A 13 10.33 8.05 -10.71
CA VAL A 13 11.33 8.05 -9.65
C VAL A 13 12.59 7.31 -10.08
N GLU A 14 12.45 6.18 -10.75
CA GLU A 14 13.59 5.32 -11.13
C GLU A 14 14.39 5.88 -12.28
N ARG A 15 13.69 6.42 -13.28
CA ARG A 15 14.31 7.02 -14.46
C ARG A 15 13.46 8.19 -14.97
N PRO A 16 14.11 9.26 -15.48
CA PRO A 16 13.38 10.26 -16.23
C PRO A 16 12.85 9.69 -17.54
N LEU A 17 11.73 10.24 -18.00
CA LEU A 17 11.16 9.99 -19.32
C LEU A 17 12.07 10.62 -20.39
N SER A 18 12.29 9.87 -21.47
CA SER A 18 12.92 10.38 -22.69
C SER A 18 12.05 11.40 -23.41
N ASP A 19 12.65 12.16 -24.33
CA ASP A 19 11.92 13.17 -25.13
C ASP A 19 10.75 12.56 -25.92
N ASP A 20 10.90 11.32 -26.42
CA ASP A 20 9.87 10.60 -27.16
C ASP A 20 8.71 10.17 -26.24
N GLU A 21 9.02 9.62 -25.07
CA GLU A 21 8.00 9.25 -24.05
C GLU A 21 7.24 10.48 -23.55
N GLN A 22 7.94 11.60 -23.32
CA GLN A 22 7.29 12.86 -22.95
C GLN A 22 6.39 13.39 -24.07
N ALA A 23 6.76 13.21 -25.34
CA ALA A 23 5.92 13.59 -26.47
C ALA A 23 4.65 12.74 -26.52
N GLU A 24 4.75 11.43 -26.29
CA GLU A 24 3.64 10.49 -26.28
C GLU A 24 2.62 10.81 -25.19
N VAL A 25 3.06 10.95 -23.93
CA VAL A 25 2.13 11.22 -22.82
C VAL A 25 1.47 12.60 -22.94
N ARG A 26 2.14 13.60 -23.57
CA ARG A 26 1.54 14.92 -23.84
C ARG A 26 0.35 14.85 -24.79
N GLU A 27 0.26 13.84 -25.66
CA GLU A 27 -0.91 13.68 -26.55
C GLU A 27 -2.18 13.31 -25.79
N LEU A 28 -2.06 12.77 -24.56
CA LEU A 28 -3.18 12.33 -23.74
C LEU A 28 -3.94 13.50 -23.08
N SER A 29 -3.33 14.68 -22.97
CA SER A 29 -3.96 15.85 -22.37
C SER A 29 -3.41 17.16 -22.89
N GLU A 30 -4.31 17.98 -23.43
CA GLU A 30 -4.01 19.33 -23.91
C GLU A 30 -3.73 20.32 -22.77
N VAL A 31 -4.14 19.99 -21.55
CA VAL A 31 -4.02 20.85 -20.36
C VAL A 31 -2.91 20.40 -19.41
N ALA A 32 -2.27 19.26 -19.69
CA ALA A 32 -1.28 18.70 -18.79
C ALA A 32 0.03 19.51 -18.81
N PHE A 33 0.61 19.68 -17.63
CA PHE A 33 2.02 20.01 -17.48
C PHE A 33 2.82 18.71 -17.48
N VAL A 34 3.83 18.60 -18.35
CA VAL A 34 4.66 17.40 -18.50
C VAL A 34 6.13 17.78 -18.55
N ASP A 35 6.93 17.20 -17.67
CA ASP A 35 8.39 17.27 -17.67
C ASP A 35 9.03 15.87 -17.68
N GLU A 36 10.32 15.78 -17.38
CA GLU A 36 11.08 14.52 -17.41
C GLU A 36 10.70 13.53 -16.30
N THR A 37 10.03 13.98 -15.24
CA THR A 37 9.64 13.14 -14.10
C THR A 37 8.16 13.23 -13.74
N SER A 38 7.43 14.21 -14.28
CA SER A 38 6.08 14.52 -13.84
C SER A 38 5.11 14.72 -14.99
N PHE A 39 3.89 14.25 -14.79
CA PHE A 39 2.71 14.64 -15.55
C PHE A 39 1.63 15.10 -14.57
N VAL A 40 1.12 16.32 -14.74
CA VAL A 40 0.08 16.90 -13.89
C VAL A 40 -1.05 17.41 -14.78
N ALA A 41 -2.29 17.00 -14.51
CA ALA A 41 -3.48 17.53 -15.18
C ALA A 41 -4.63 17.70 -14.21
N PHE A 42 -5.41 18.76 -14.38
CA PHE A 42 -6.68 18.93 -13.66
C PHE A 42 -7.81 19.27 -14.63
N TYR A 43 -9.01 18.83 -14.28
CA TYR A 43 -10.21 18.95 -15.11
C TYR A 43 -11.38 19.50 -14.28
N GLU A 44 -12.02 20.55 -14.81
CA GLU A 44 -13.30 21.05 -14.29
C GLU A 44 -14.51 20.60 -15.14
N GLN A 45 -14.23 20.10 -16.35
CA GLN A 45 -15.20 19.55 -17.31
C GLN A 45 -14.49 18.49 -18.17
N GLY A 46 -15.10 17.32 -18.35
CA GLY A 46 -14.50 16.20 -19.09
C GLY A 46 -13.60 15.33 -18.22
N SER A 47 -12.85 14.43 -18.85
CA SER A 47 -11.97 13.48 -18.17
C SER A 47 -10.61 13.37 -18.85
N PHE A 48 -9.65 12.86 -18.10
CA PHE A 48 -8.38 12.39 -18.65
C PHE A 48 -8.65 11.34 -19.74
N ARG A 49 -7.90 11.42 -20.86
CA ARG A 49 -8.05 10.49 -21.99
C ARG A 49 -7.13 9.28 -21.90
N GLY A 50 -6.10 9.34 -21.07
CA GLY A 50 -5.17 8.25 -20.84
C GLY A 50 -5.72 7.21 -19.87
N ASP A 51 -5.07 6.06 -19.86
CA ASP A 51 -5.33 4.99 -18.91
C ASP A 51 -4.23 5.01 -17.84
N PRO A 52 -4.55 5.32 -16.56
CA PRO A 52 -3.56 5.37 -15.49
C PRO A 52 -2.79 4.07 -15.32
N ASP A 53 -3.42 2.92 -15.55
CA ASP A 53 -2.82 1.61 -15.33
C ASP A 53 -1.69 1.38 -16.33
N VAL A 54 -1.97 1.66 -17.61
CA VAL A 54 -0.98 1.60 -18.70
C VAL A 54 0.17 2.58 -18.47
N LEU A 55 -0.13 3.78 -17.98
CA LEU A 55 0.88 4.82 -17.74
C LEU A 55 1.81 4.48 -16.59
N VAL A 56 1.28 3.94 -15.50
CA VAL A 56 2.09 3.44 -14.38
C VAL A 56 2.92 2.24 -14.82
N GLU A 57 2.35 1.29 -15.56
CA GLU A 57 3.12 0.14 -16.06
C GLU A 57 4.28 0.53 -16.98
N SER A 58 4.08 1.54 -17.83
CA SER A 58 5.00 1.85 -18.94
C SER A 58 6.01 2.96 -18.62
N TYR A 59 5.59 3.98 -17.88
CA TYR A 59 6.32 5.26 -17.81
C TYR A 59 6.58 5.78 -16.39
N TYR A 60 5.68 5.52 -15.46
CA TYR A 60 5.71 6.16 -14.14
C TYR A 60 5.88 5.15 -12.99
N ASP A 61 6.29 5.66 -11.83
CA ASP A 61 6.51 4.86 -10.62
C ASP A 61 5.40 5.04 -9.59
N ALA A 62 4.69 6.16 -9.67
CA ALA A 62 3.57 6.46 -8.80
C ALA A 62 2.52 7.30 -9.53
N HIS A 63 1.26 7.17 -9.10
CA HIS A 63 0.14 7.95 -9.62
C HIS A 63 -0.77 8.38 -8.48
N LEU A 64 -1.26 9.62 -8.55
CA LEU A 64 -2.30 10.17 -7.67
C LEU A 64 -3.51 10.60 -8.51
N HIS A 65 -4.70 10.20 -8.09
CA HIS A 65 -5.96 10.75 -8.59
C HIS A 65 -6.87 11.14 -7.44
N VAL A 66 -7.31 12.41 -7.43
CA VAL A 66 -8.25 12.91 -6.43
C VAL A 66 -9.38 13.69 -7.08
N THR A 67 -10.59 13.56 -6.53
CA THR A 67 -11.78 14.23 -7.05
C THR A 67 -12.56 14.94 -5.95
N ASN A 68 -13.48 15.82 -6.32
CA ASN A 68 -14.42 16.44 -5.38
C ASN A 68 -15.71 15.64 -5.15
N TRP A 69 -15.78 14.41 -5.68
CA TRP A 69 -16.77 13.39 -5.31
C TRP A 69 -16.11 12.28 -4.50
N SER A 70 -15.09 12.64 -3.72
CA SER A 70 -14.48 11.75 -2.74
C SER A 70 -13.79 10.52 -3.32
N THR A 71 -13.30 10.54 -4.56
CA THR A 71 -12.33 9.52 -5.02
C THR A 71 -10.93 9.93 -4.60
N ARG A 72 -10.17 9.01 -4.01
CA ARG A 72 -8.75 9.12 -3.71
C ARG A 72 -8.06 7.83 -4.12
N ARG A 73 -7.23 7.89 -5.16
CA ARG A 73 -6.49 6.74 -5.70
C ARG A 73 -5.00 7.02 -5.65
N LEU A 74 -4.22 6.08 -5.13
CA LEU A 74 -2.76 6.09 -5.16
C LEU A 74 -2.29 4.77 -5.79
N MET A 75 -1.51 4.84 -6.85
CA MET A 75 -0.85 3.67 -7.42
C MET A 75 0.66 3.74 -7.19
N LEU A 76 1.28 2.61 -6.89
CA LEU A 76 2.73 2.48 -6.68
C LEU A 76 3.28 1.28 -7.45
N ARG A 77 4.23 1.51 -8.36
CA ARG A 77 4.96 0.46 -9.09
C ARG A 77 6.22 0.08 -8.32
N ILE A 78 6.29 -1.17 -7.86
CA ILE A 78 7.38 -1.73 -7.07
C ILE A 78 8.15 -2.78 -7.90
N PRO A 79 9.48 -2.80 -7.88
CA PRO A 79 10.24 -3.89 -8.51
C PRO A 79 9.90 -5.25 -7.89
N LEU A 80 9.68 -6.28 -8.72
CA LEU A 80 9.41 -7.66 -8.26
C LEU A 80 10.56 -8.21 -7.39
N SER A 81 11.79 -7.74 -7.62
CA SER A 81 12.94 -8.11 -6.79
C SER A 81 12.86 -7.62 -5.35
N ALA A 82 11.97 -6.66 -5.06
CA ALA A 82 11.81 -6.05 -3.75
C ALA A 82 10.48 -6.45 -3.07
N LEU A 83 9.42 -6.65 -3.84
CA LEU A 83 8.12 -7.14 -3.38
C LEU A 83 7.66 -8.28 -4.28
N ASP A 84 7.53 -9.46 -3.69
CA ASP A 84 6.97 -10.64 -4.34
C ASP A 84 5.46 -10.47 -4.54
N ASP A 85 4.93 -10.90 -5.68
CA ASP A 85 3.51 -10.74 -6.01
C ASP A 85 2.62 -11.54 -5.06
N SER A 86 2.97 -12.79 -4.74
CA SER A 86 2.20 -13.62 -3.81
C SER A 86 2.14 -13.02 -2.40
N LEU A 87 3.21 -12.32 -1.97
CA LEU A 87 3.20 -11.59 -0.71
C LEU A 87 2.34 -10.33 -0.77
N ALA A 88 2.33 -9.62 -1.91
CA ALA A 88 1.49 -8.44 -2.09
C ALA A 88 0.00 -8.82 -2.13
N GLU A 89 -0.34 -9.94 -2.78
CA GLU A 89 -1.69 -10.50 -2.84
C GLU A 89 -2.27 -10.82 -1.45
N GLU A 90 -1.45 -11.12 -0.43
CA GLU A 90 -1.94 -11.28 0.96
C GLU A 90 -2.61 -10.01 1.53
N PHE A 91 -2.38 -8.85 0.92
CA PHE A 91 -2.93 -7.56 1.34
C PHE A 91 -4.05 -7.04 0.42
N GLU A 92 -4.50 -7.84 -0.56
CA GLU A 92 -5.62 -7.46 -1.40
C GLU A 92 -6.91 -7.30 -0.61
N VAL A 93 -7.70 -6.31 -1.03
CA VAL A 93 -9.04 -6.04 -0.55
C VAL A 93 -9.85 -5.63 -1.77
N ALA A 94 -10.85 -6.44 -2.14
CA ALA A 94 -11.62 -6.24 -3.36
C ALA A 94 -12.07 -4.78 -3.53
N GLU A 95 -11.84 -4.19 -4.70
CA GLU A 95 -12.20 -2.81 -5.07
C GLU A 95 -11.56 -1.71 -4.20
N ARG A 96 -10.58 -2.03 -3.34
CA ARG A 96 -9.92 -1.07 -2.43
C ARG A 96 -8.41 -1.15 -2.46
N VAL A 97 -7.87 -2.36 -2.51
CA VAL A 97 -6.45 -2.66 -2.63
C VAL A 97 -6.32 -3.75 -3.68
N GLU A 98 -5.94 -3.36 -4.89
CA GLU A 98 -5.72 -4.29 -5.99
C GLU A 98 -4.23 -4.44 -6.27
N VAL A 99 -3.83 -5.66 -6.61
CA VAL A 99 -2.45 -6.00 -6.92
C VAL A 99 -2.40 -6.68 -8.28
N TRP A 100 -1.46 -6.25 -9.11
CA TRP A 100 -1.13 -6.99 -10.33
C TRP A 100 0.35 -6.92 -10.63
N SER A 101 0.84 -7.94 -11.34
CA SER A 101 2.24 -8.07 -11.68
C SER A 101 2.47 -8.11 -13.19
N SER A 102 3.60 -7.55 -13.60
CA SER A 102 4.22 -7.76 -14.90
C SER A 102 5.45 -8.68 -14.74
N GLU A 103 6.29 -8.81 -15.77
CA GLU A 103 7.53 -9.60 -15.64
C GLU A 103 8.59 -8.93 -14.75
N GLU A 104 8.49 -7.61 -14.51
CA GLU A 104 9.52 -6.84 -13.81
C GLU A 104 9.02 -6.15 -12.53
N HIS A 105 7.71 -5.94 -12.41
CA HIS A 105 7.11 -5.10 -11.36
C HIS A 105 5.82 -5.67 -10.81
N VAL A 106 5.51 -5.28 -9.57
CA VAL A 106 4.18 -5.36 -8.96
C VAL A 106 3.62 -3.95 -8.88
N VAL A 107 2.37 -3.75 -9.24
CA VAL A 107 1.65 -2.49 -9.02
C VAL A 107 0.66 -2.69 -7.88
N LEU A 108 0.70 -1.77 -6.93
CA LEU A 108 -0.27 -1.64 -5.85
C LEU A 108 -1.21 -0.50 -6.22
N ASP A 109 -2.52 -0.75 -6.29
CA ASP A 109 -3.54 0.27 -6.48
C ASP A 109 -4.42 0.41 -5.24
N LEU A 110 -4.38 1.59 -4.64
CA LEU A 110 -4.98 1.88 -3.35
C LEU A 110 -6.10 2.91 -3.55
N LEU A 111 -7.34 2.46 -3.37
CA LEU A 111 -8.55 3.22 -3.64
C LEU A 111 -9.35 3.47 -2.36
N SER A 112 -9.64 4.76 -2.10
CA SER A 112 -10.49 5.22 -1.01
C SER A 112 -11.60 6.13 -1.56
N GLU A 113 -12.78 5.54 -1.75
CA GLU A 113 -14.00 6.24 -2.18
C GLU A 113 -15.04 6.34 -1.05
N GLU A 114 -15.78 7.45 -1.03
CA GLU A 114 -16.96 7.67 -0.20
C GLU A 114 -18.09 8.23 -1.06
N GLU A 115 -19.35 7.88 -0.74
CA GLU A 115 -20.52 8.31 -1.52
C GLU A 115 -20.75 9.83 -1.46
N ASP A 116 -20.46 10.43 -0.30
CA ASP A 116 -20.69 11.85 -0.06
C ASP A 116 -19.56 12.70 -0.70
N PRO A 117 -19.90 13.67 -1.57
CA PRO A 117 -18.92 14.57 -2.15
C PRO A 117 -18.23 15.41 -1.06
N ALA A 118 -16.91 15.42 -1.10
CA ALA A 118 -16.06 16.25 -0.26
C ALA A 118 -15.02 16.97 -1.13
N ASP A 119 -14.55 18.14 -0.66
CA ASP A 119 -13.43 18.80 -1.30
C ASP A 119 -12.19 17.88 -1.31
N PRO A 120 -11.36 17.94 -2.36
CA PRO A 120 -10.09 17.23 -2.38
C PRO A 120 -9.22 17.58 -1.16
N PRO A 121 -8.33 16.68 -0.72
CA PRO A 121 -7.41 16.98 0.38
C PRO A 121 -6.70 18.33 0.20
N VAL A 122 -6.61 19.11 1.27
CA VAL A 122 -5.88 20.37 1.25
C VAL A 122 -4.41 20.08 0.93
N GLY A 123 -3.87 20.78 -0.08
CA GLY A 123 -2.49 20.57 -0.54
C GLY A 123 -2.30 19.29 -1.34
N HIS A 124 -3.34 18.76 -2.00
CA HIS A 124 -3.23 17.56 -2.82
C HIS A 124 -2.23 17.67 -3.98
N GLU A 125 -1.89 18.89 -4.41
CA GLU A 125 -0.85 19.13 -5.43
C GLU A 125 0.57 18.77 -4.95
N ASP A 126 0.77 18.63 -3.64
CA ASP A 126 2.07 18.25 -3.03
C ASP A 126 2.03 16.81 -2.48
N LEU A 127 0.92 16.08 -2.65
CA LEU A 127 0.69 14.78 -2.00
C LEU A 127 1.49 13.64 -2.61
N LEU A 128 1.60 13.56 -3.94
CA LEU A 128 2.23 12.41 -4.58
C LEU A 128 3.71 12.26 -4.18
N PRO A 129 4.53 13.33 -4.15
CA PRO A 129 5.91 13.21 -3.66
C PRO A 129 6.01 12.78 -2.19
N GLU A 130 5.09 13.21 -1.33
CA GLU A 130 5.05 12.78 0.07
C GLU A 130 4.70 11.29 0.20
N LEU A 131 3.70 10.84 -0.55
CA LEU A 131 3.22 9.46 -0.55
C LEU A 131 4.20 8.52 -1.24
N ALA A 132 4.90 8.96 -2.30
CA ALA A 132 5.90 8.17 -3.00
C ALA A 132 7.06 7.71 -2.10
N VAL A 133 7.27 8.35 -0.94
CA VAL A 133 8.24 7.87 0.07
C VAL A 133 7.88 6.46 0.57
N VAL A 134 6.59 6.11 0.66
CA VAL A 134 6.19 4.76 1.10
C VAL A 134 6.63 3.68 0.13
N ARG A 135 6.83 4.03 -1.16
CA ARG A 135 7.40 3.14 -2.18
C ARG A 135 8.79 2.66 -1.78
N GLU A 136 9.65 3.60 -1.36
CA GLU A 136 11.02 3.30 -0.94
C GLU A 136 11.05 2.50 0.37
N GLU A 137 10.09 2.74 1.26
CA GLU A 137 9.91 1.94 2.47
C GLU A 137 9.54 0.48 2.14
N ILE A 138 8.60 0.28 1.19
CA ILE A 138 8.23 -1.05 0.68
C ILE A 138 9.43 -1.74 0.03
N ILE A 139 10.20 -1.02 -0.80
CA ILE A 139 11.43 -1.54 -1.40
C ILE A 139 12.45 -1.95 -0.34
N GLY A 140 12.49 -1.23 0.79
CA GLY A 140 13.27 -1.59 1.98
C GLY A 140 12.73 -2.79 2.76
N GLY A 141 11.62 -3.39 2.33
CA GLY A 141 10.95 -4.50 2.98
C GLY A 141 10.13 -4.10 4.21
N ASP A 142 9.64 -2.87 4.28
CA ASP A 142 8.66 -2.44 5.26
C ASP A 142 7.25 -2.75 4.76
N LEU A 143 6.55 -3.66 5.44
CA LEU A 143 5.19 -4.06 5.07
C LEU A 143 4.10 -3.19 5.71
N ARG A 144 4.47 -2.22 6.58
CA ARG A 144 3.49 -1.33 7.21
C ARG A 144 2.62 -0.59 6.19
N PRO A 145 3.14 -0.06 5.06
CA PRO A 145 2.29 0.58 4.06
C PRO A 145 1.20 -0.35 3.48
N LEU A 146 1.52 -1.61 3.15
CA LEU A 146 0.54 -2.57 2.64
C LEU A 146 -0.51 -2.89 3.71
N TYR A 147 -0.06 -3.10 4.96
CA TYR A 147 -0.97 -3.38 6.07
C TYR A 147 -1.89 -2.20 6.40
N LEU A 148 -1.40 -0.96 6.31
CA LEU A 148 -2.24 0.24 6.49
C LEU A 148 -3.29 0.36 5.39
N ALA A 149 -2.95 0.02 4.14
CA ALA A 149 -3.90 0.00 3.04
C ALA A 149 -4.96 -1.09 3.22
N TRP A 150 -4.56 -2.29 3.64
CA TRP A 150 -5.46 -3.40 3.96
C TRP A 150 -6.45 -3.02 5.07
N LEU A 151 -5.97 -2.40 6.16
CA LEU A 151 -6.84 -1.88 7.21
C LEU A 151 -7.82 -0.84 6.69
N ALA A 152 -7.37 0.09 5.83
CA ALA A 152 -8.21 1.14 5.28
C ALA A 152 -9.29 0.58 4.35
N GLY A 153 -8.95 -0.47 3.58
CA GLY A 153 -9.88 -1.19 2.71
C GLY A 153 -11.03 -1.80 3.51
N TYR A 154 -10.72 -2.66 4.49
CA TYR A 154 -11.77 -3.27 5.32
C TYR A 154 -12.45 -2.30 6.28
N GLY A 155 -11.77 -1.22 6.68
CA GLY A 155 -12.38 -0.13 7.45
C GLY A 155 -13.53 0.57 6.71
N ALA A 156 -13.68 0.37 5.39
CA ALA A 156 -14.84 0.83 4.65
C ALA A 156 -16.17 0.25 5.19
N TRP A 157 -16.15 -0.95 5.80
CA TRP A 157 -17.35 -1.53 6.42
C TRP A 157 -17.94 -0.70 7.55
N GLU A 158 -17.12 0.11 8.23
CA GLU A 158 -17.61 1.00 9.28
C GLU A 158 -18.46 2.15 8.72
N ARG A 159 -18.28 2.45 7.43
CA ARG A 159 -19.02 3.49 6.71
C ARG A 159 -20.20 2.91 5.92
N ASP A 160 -20.06 1.68 5.44
CA ASP A 160 -21.06 0.97 4.67
C ASP A 160 -21.07 -0.53 4.99
N GLU A 161 -22.11 -0.99 5.70
CA GLU A 161 -22.28 -2.40 6.08
C GLU A 161 -22.44 -3.37 4.89
N PHE A 162 -22.67 -2.83 3.68
CA PHE A 162 -22.77 -3.58 2.43
C PHE A 162 -21.52 -3.45 1.55
N ALA A 163 -20.45 -2.82 2.04
CA ALA A 163 -19.20 -2.63 1.29
C ALA A 163 -18.57 -3.95 0.83
N PHE A 164 -18.81 -5.05 1.56
CA PHE A 164 -18.34 -6.39 1.19
C PHE A 164 -19.39 -7.45 1.55
N ASP A 165 -19.27 -8.62 0.91
CA ASP A 165 -20.06 -9.81 1.23
C ASP A 165 -19.73 -10.33 2.65
N THR A 166 -20.68 -11.02 3.28
CA THR A 166 -20.57 -11.45 4.69
C THR A 166 -19.44 -12.46 4.94
N ASP A 167 -19.00 -13.17 3.90
CA ASP A 167 -17.86 -14.11 3.97
C ASP A 167 -16.51 -13.41 4.14
N ALA A 168 -16.41 -12.14 3.77
CA ALA A 168 -15.21 -11.36 4.03
C ALA A 168 -14.88 -11.24 5.54
N GLU A 169 -15.85 -11.48 6.44
CA GLU A 169 -15.63 -11.38 7.89
C GLU A 169 -14.74 -12.51 8.41
N ASP A 170 -14.73 -13.62 7.68
CA ASP A 170 -13.96 -14.82 7.97
C ASP A 170 -12.54 -14.75 7.37
N GLU A 171 -12.24 -13.73 6.54
CA GLU A 171 -10.90 -13.55 5.96
C GLU A 171 -9.87 -13.36 7.08
N PRO A 172 -8.73 -14.07 7.04
CA PRO A 172 -7.71 -13.97 8.06
C PRO A 172 -6.95 -12.65 7.93
N GLU A 173 -6.71 -11.98 9.05
CA GLU A 173 -5.80 -10.84 9.10
C GLU A 173 -4.40 -11.26 8.60
N PRO A 174 -3.78 -10.49 7.69
CA PRO A 174 -2.43 -10.77 7.22
C PRO A 174 -1.41 -10.62 8.37
N VAL A 175 -0.15 -10.94 8.10
CA VAL A 175 0.90 -10.80 9.12
C VAL A 175 0.96 -9.34 9.59
N VAL A 176 0.72 -9.12 10.89
CA VAL A 176 0.81 -7.80 11.51
C VAL A 176 2.27 -7.35 11.53
N PRO A 177 2.65 -6.28 10.80
CA PRO A 177 4.03 -5.84 10.77
C PRO A 177 4.44 -5.23 12.12
N PRO A 178 5.72 -5.34 12.51
CA PRO A 178 6.23 -4.69 13.70
C PRO A 178 6.20 -3.16 13.55
N GLY A 179 6.00 -2.44 14.65
CA GLY A 179 6.17 -1.00 14.71
C GLY A 179 4.96 -0.17 14.25
N LEU A 180 3.73 -0.69 14.33
CA LEU A 180 2.52 0.08 14.00
C LEU A 180 2.30 1.28 14.93
N THR A 181 2.84 1.25 16.16
CA THR A 181 2.84 2.40 17.07
C THR A 181 3.89 3.47 16.72
N GLN A 182 4.74 3.20 15.72
CA GLN A 182 5.90 4.02 15.34
C GLN A 182 5.91 4.29 13.82
N LEU A 183 4.77 4.73 13.29
CA LEU A 183 4.65 5.06 11.86
C LEU A 183 5.61 6.19 11.45
N THR A 184 6.15 6.09 10.23
CA THR A 184 6.91 7.18 9.61
C THR A 184 5.97 8.34 9.21
N PRO A 185 6.49 9.55 8.92
CA PRO A 185 5.65 10.64 8.41
C PRO A 185 4.87 10.24 7.14
N ALA A 186 5.51 9.53 6.21
CA ALA A 186 4.87 9.07 4.97
C ALA A 186 3.76 8.04 5.25
N GLN A 187 3.98 7.09 6.17
CA GLN A 187 2.97 6.12 6.58
C GLN A 187 1.74 6.77 7.25
N ARG A 188 1.97 7.79 8.09
CA ARG A 188 0.84 8.57 8.66
C ARG A 188 0.07 9.29 7.56
N ARG A 189 0.78 9.85 6.58
CA ARG A 189 0.17 10.55 5.45
C ARG A 189 -0.65 9.59 4.58
N LEU A 190 -0.15 8.38 4.36
CA LEU A 190 -0.88 7.31 3.67
C LEU A 190 -2.15 6.92 4.42
N ALA A 191 -2.07 6.70 5.75
CA ALA A 191 -3.23 6.38 6.57
C ALA A 191 -4.32 7.48 6.50
N GLU A 192 -3.91 8.75 6.59
CA GLU A 192 -4.83 9.89 6.45
C GLU A 192 -5.43 9.97 5.03
N PHE A 193 -4.60 9.77 4.00
CA PHE A 193 -5.03 9.79 2.60
C PHE A 193 -6.11 8.74 2.34
N LEU A 194 -5.89 7.51 2.80
CA LEU A 194 -6.81 6.38 2.64
C LEU A 194 -8.02 6.43 3.59
N ARG A 195 -8.08 7.42 4.50
CA ARG A 195 -9.12 7.55 5.53
C ARG A 195 -9.18 6.33 6.44
N LEU A 196 -8.01 5.85 6.86
CA LEU A 196 -7.91 4.79 7.86
C LEU A 196 -8.44 5.31 9.20
N ASP A 197 -9.32 4.53 9.83
CA ASP A 197 -9.82 4.83 11.16
C ASP A 197 -8.74 4.63 12.25
N ASP A 198 -8.63 5.61 13.15
CA ASP A 198 -7.62 5.65 14.21
C ASP A 198 -7.82 4.56 15.27
N ASP A 199 -9.06 4.18 15.58
CA ASP A 199 -9.37 3.12 16.54
C ASP A 199 -9.08 1.74 15.94
N LEU A 200 -9.35 1.55 14.64
CA LEU A 200 -8.98 0.35 13.89
C LEU A 200 -7.46 0.18 13.86
N LEU A 201 -6.72 1.25 13.54
CA LEU A 201 -5.26 1.25 13.60
C LEU A 201 -4.75 0.96 15.03
N ALA A 202 -5.39 1.53 16.05
CA ALA A 202 -4.99 1.30 17.43
C ALA A 202 -5.20 -0.15 17.88
N VAL A 203 -6.32 -0.78 17.50
CA VAL A 203 -6.62 -2.20 17.77
C VAL A 203 -5.68 -3.14 17.00
N ALA A 204 -5.36 -2.80 15.75
CA ALA A 204 -4.33 -3.50 14.98
C ALA A 204 -2.95 -3.45 15.66
N ALA A 205 -2.58 -2.26 16.16
CA ALA A 205 -1.30 -2.03 16.82
C ALA A 205 -1.12 -2.80 18.14
N GLU A 206 -2.19 -3.28 18.79
CA GLU A 206 -2.10 -4.11 20.00
C GLU A 206 -1.42 -5.47 19.74
N ASN A 207 -1.54 -6.00 18.52
CA ASN A 207 -0.85 -7.20 18.06
C ASN A 207 0.48 -6.90 17.34
N SER A 208 0.85 -5.62 17.19
CA SER A 208 2.11 -5.23 16.57
C SER A 208 3.25 -5.29 17.57
N THR A 209 4.25 -6.12 17.27
CA THR A 209 5.48 -6.13 18.05
C THR A 209 6.24 -4.80 17.88
N PRO A 210 7.01 -4.34 18.88
CA PRO A 210 7.76 -3.11 18.74
C PRO A 210 8.75 -3.15 17.58
N LEU A 211 8.96 -2.00 16.91
CA LEU A 211 10.04 -1.86 15.95
C LEU A 211 11.36 -2.08 16.69
N GLN A 212 12.12 -3.10 16.28
CA GLN A 212 13.47 -3.29 16.82
C GLN A 212 14.40 -2.31 16.11
N ASP A 213 14.82 -1.25 16.81
CA ASP A 213 15.76 -0.23 16.30
C ASP A 213 17.05 -0.84 15.73
N ALA A 214 17.43 -2.02 16.22
CA ALA A 214 18.37 -2.93 15.61
C ALA A 214 18.07 -4.35 16.11
N LEU A 215 17.85 -5.30 15.21
CA LEU A 215 17.96 -6.72 15.52
C LEU A 215 19.30 -6.94 16.22
N ASP A 216 19.32 -7.45 17.45
CA ASP A 216 20.59 -7.85 18.08
C ASP A 216 21.18 -8.98 17.23
N PRO A 217 22.28 -8.75 16.48
CA PRO A 217 22.80 -9.75 15.56
C PRO A 217 23.26 -11.01 16.30
N LYS A 218 23.57 -10.91 17.60
CA LYS A 218 23.94 -12.06 18.43
C LYS A 218 22.72 -12.89 18.80
N ALA A 219 21.64 -12.27 19.24
CA ALA A 219 20.41 -12.98 19.58
C ALA A 219 19.80 -13.61 18.32
N LEU A 220 19.76 -12.87 17.22
CA LEU A 220 19.34 -13.40 15.92
C LEU A 220 20.24 -14.55 15.47
N GLY A 221 21.57 -14.39 15.54
CA GLY A 221 22.52 -15.44 15.15
C GLY A 221 22.42 -16.71 16.01
N ALA A 222 22.18 -16.57 17.31
CA ALA A 222 21.94 -17.69 18.21
C ALA A 222 20.66 -18.44 17.84
N TRP A 223 19.56 -17.70 17.63
CA TRP A 223 18.28 -18.28 17.22
C TRP A 223 18.36 -18.93 15.82
N VAL A 224 19.00 -18.28 14.85
CA VAL A 224 19.25 -18.87 13.51
C VAL A 224 20.12 -20.12 13.63
N THR A 225 21.02 -20.22 14.61
CA THR A 225 21.80 -21.44 14.85
C THR A 225 20.92 -22.59 15.33
N ASP A 226 19.94 -22.30 16.18
CA ASP A 226 19.00 -23.28 16.75
C ASP A 226 17.89 -23.72 15.80
N LEU A 227 17.63 -22.99 14.70
CA LEU A 227 16.68 -23.41 13.67
C LEU A 227 17.03 -24.81 13.10
N PRO A 228 16.03 -25.67 12.84
CA PRO A 228 16.23 -26.91 12.10
C PRO A 228 16.89 -26.67 10.73
N SER A 229 17.80 -27.54 10.30
CA SER A 229 18.48 -27.40 9.00
C SER A 229 17.50 -27.30 7.82
N ALA A 230 16.38 -28.05 7.88
CA ALA A 230 15.36 -27.99 6.84
C ALA A 230 14.71 -26.60 6.72
N ASP A 231 14.50 -25.90 7.83
CA ASP A 231 13.97 -24.53 7.82
C ASP A 231 14.98 -23.54 7.25
N LYS A 232 16.27 -23.70 7.58
CA LYS A 232 17.34 -22.87 7.00
C LYS A 232 17.45 -23.08 5.50
N ASP A 233 17.41 -24.33 5.04
CA ASP A 233 17.49 -24.67 3.62
C ASP A 233 16.30 -24.08 2.85
N LEU A 234 15.10 -24.14 3.43
CA LEU A 234 13.90 -23.53 2.84
C LEU A 234 14.02 -22.01 2.71
N LEU A 235 14.39 -21.31 3.79
CA LEU A 235 14.57 -19.85 3.76
C LEU A 235 15.66 -19.41 2.77
N LEU A 236 16.76 -20.17 2.67
CA LEU A 236 17.83 -19.88 1.71
C LEU A 236 17.41 -20.16 0.27
N LEU A 237 16.58 -21.17 0.03
CA LEU A 237 16.00 -21.44 -1.29
C LEU A 237 15.06 -20.32 -1.71
N GLN A 238 14.20 -19.83 -0.83
CA GLN A 238 13.34 -18.67 -1.09
C GLN A 238 14.17 -17.44 -1.50
N VAL A 239 15.23 -17.12 -0.75
CA VAL A 239 16.16 -16.04 -1.11
C VAL A 239 16.79 -16.26 -2.49
N ALA A 240 17.22 -17.49 -2.80
CA ALA A 240 17.80 -17.82 -4.11
C ALA A 240 16.80 -17.76 -5.27
N GLN A 241 15.49 -17.87 -4.97
CA GLN A 241 14.39 -17.80 -5.91
C GLN A 241 13.86 -16.36 -6.10
N GLY A 242 14.43 -15.37 -5.41
CA GLY A 242 14.00 -13.96 -5.47
C GLY A 242 13.03 -13.56 -4.36
N GLN A 243 12.60 -14.48 -3.51
CA GLN A 243 11.61 -14.29 -2.44
C GLN A 243 12.28 -13.81 -1.14
N ALA A 244 13.23 -12.90 -1.23
CA ALA A 244 14.04 -12.47 -0.09
C ALA A 244 13.22 -11.71 0.96
N THR A 245 12.23 -10.93 0.53
CA THR A 245 11.34 -10.17 1.41
C THR A 245 10.42 -11.10 2.20
N GLU A 246 9.78 -12.08 1.54
CA GLU A 246 8.96 -13.11 2.19
C GLU A 246 9.79 -13.91 3.21
N ALA A 247 10.96 -14.40 2.81
CA ALA A 247 11.87 -15.13 3.69
C ALA A 247 12.29 -14.28 4.91
N ARG A 248 12.53 -12.98 4.72
CA ARG A 248 12.85 -12.05 5.81
C ARG A 248 11.67 -11.87 6.75
N VAL A 249 10.45 -11.69 6.23
CA VAL A 249 9.23 -11.54 7.01
C VAL A 249 8.99 -12.78 7.87
N GLU A 250 9.04 -13.96 7.24
CA GLU A 250 8.85 -15.23 7.93
C GLU A 250 9.92 -15.45 9.01
N LEU A 251 11.18 -15.13 8.71
CA LEU A 251 12.29 -15.24 9.64
C LEU A 251 12.09 -14.32 10.85
N LEU A 252 11.74 -13.06 10.63
CA LEU A 252 11.50 -12.09 11.71
C LEU A 252 10.28 -12.47 12.55
N ARG A 253 9.21 -12.96 11.91
CA ARG A 253 8.01 -13.47 12.58
C ARG A 253 8.35 -14.62 13.52
N ARG A 254 9.07 -15.64 13.02
CA ARG A 254 9.50 -16.78 13.85
C ARG A 254 10.48 -16.37 14.95
N PHE A 255 11.38 -15.43 14.67
CA PHE A 255 12.32 -14.90 15.66
C PHE A 255 11.59 -14.17 16.80
N ASN A 256 10.53 -13.44 16.48
CA ASN A 256 9.70 -12.73 17.45
C ASN A 256 8.72 -13.65 18.20
N GLY A 257 8.68 -14.95 17.87
CA GLY A 257 7.85 -15.93 18.55
C GLY A 257 6.39 -15.96 18.10
N ASP A 258 6.06 -15.25 17.01
CA ASP A 258 4.75 -15.37 16.38
C ASP A 258 4.65 -16.72 15.69
N THR A 259 3.76 -17.58 16.20
CA THR A 259 3.34 -18.80 15.52
C THR A 259 1.96 -18.56 14.92
N ALA A 260 1.74 -18.95 13.66
CA ALA A 260 0.51 -18.74 12.88
C ALA A 260 -0.77 -19.43 13.44
N VAL A 261 -0.81 -19.79 14.72
CA VAL A 261 -1.92 -20.48 15.35
C VAL A 261 -2.97 -19.45 15.78
N GLY A 262 -4.02 -19.31 14.96
CA GLY A 262 -5.21 -18.52 15.25
C GLY A 262 -5.08 -17.04 14.87
N ARG A 263 -4.84 -16.75 13.58
CA ARG A 263 -4.96 -15.38 13.05
C ARG A 263 -6.36 -14.85 13.35
N ARG A 264 -6.45 -13.62 13.83
CA ARG A 264 -7.71 -12.90 14.00
C ARG A 264 -8.35 -12.74 12.62
N THR A 265 -9.67 -12.79 12.52
CA THR A 265 -10.37 -12.53 11.26
C THR A 265 -10.69 -11.04 11.12
N VAL A 266 -11.05 -10.59 9.91
CA VAL A 266 -11.46 -9.19 9.71
C VAL A 266 -12.64 -8.82 10.63
N GLY A 267 -13.66 -9.68 10.73
CA GLY A 267 -14.82 -9.41 11.60
C GLY A 267 -14.42 -9.23 13.07
N GLN A 268 -13.51 -10.06 13.58
CA GLN A 268 -13.00 -9.93 14.95
C GLN A 268 -12.21 -8.63 15.17
N LEU A 269 -11.47 -8.18 14.15
CA LEU A 269 -10.72 -6.93 14.19
C LEU A 269 -11.67 -5.72 14.25
N LEU A 270 -12.69 -5.70 13.39
CA LEU A 270 -13.69 -4.62 13.34
C LEU A 270 -14.55 -4.58 14.60
N ASP A 271 -14.96 -5.74 15.12
CA ASP A 271 -15.69 -5.82 16.39
C ASP A 271 -14.90 -5.22 17.56
N GLN A 272 -13.58 -5.45 17.59
CA GLN A 272 -12.70 -4.89 18.62
C GLN A 272 -12.56 -3.37 18.45
N ALA A 273 -12.45 -2.87 17.21
CA ALA A 273 -12.44 -1.44 16.92
C ALA A 273 -13.76 -0.76 17.35
N ALA A 274 -14.91 -1.37 17.04
CA ALA A 274 -16.22 -0.88 17.45
C ALA A 274 -16.38 -0.85 18.99
N GLN A 275 -15.89 -1.87 19.69
CA GLN A 275 -15.89 -1.91 21.17
C GLN A 275 -15.00 -0.84 21.80
N ARG A 276 -13.92 -0.44 21.13
CA ARG A 276 -13.03 0.62 21.63
C ARG A 276 -13.69 2.00 21.59
N ARG A 277 -14.58 2.24 20.62
CA ARG A 277 -15.31 3.50 20.45
C ARG A 277 -16.41 3.74 21.49
N SER A 278 -16.93 2.66 22.09
CA SER A 278 -18.07 2.68 23.03
C SER A 278 -17.68 3.02 24.47
#